data_AF-A0A5N7MCS0-F1
#
_entry.id   AF-A0A5N7MCS0-F1
#
_cell.length_a   1.000
_cell.length_b   1.000
_cell.length_c   1.000
_cell.angle_alpha   90.00
_cell.angle_beta   90.00
_cell.angle_gamma   90.00
#
_symmetry.space_group_name_H-M   'P 1'
#
loop_
_entity.id
_entity.type
_entity.pdbx_description
1 polymer ?
#
loop_
_entity_poly.entity_id
_entity_poly.type
_entity_poly.pdbx_seq_one_letter_code
_entity_poly.pdbx_strand_id
1 'polypeptide(L)'
;MRAIILHAFALALGAGFLAAPQEAQARFGAEQLQAPTLVDNVQCVTRRIRTVRPNGRVVYRTVRDCGVRPGWGRVDRCRTVRERVVRPNGRVVYRDIRRCR
;
A
#
# COMPACT_ATOMS: atom_id res chain seq x y z
N MET A 1 -14.63 -43.18 -57.67
CA MET A 1 -13.42 -42.33 -57.56
C MET A 1 -13.40 -41.37 -56.35
N ARG A 2 -14.43 -41.31 -55.49
CA ARG A 2 -14.44 -40.41 -54.30
C ARG A 2 -13.81 -41.01 -53.02
N ALA A 3 -13.81 -42.34 -52.87
CA ALA A 3 -13.33 -43.00 -51.66
C ALA A 3 -11.80 -42.95 -51.46
N ILE A 4 -11.03 -42.88 -52.56
CA ILE A 4 -9.57 -42.87 -52.53
C ILE A 4 -9.03 -41.53 -51.98
N ILE A 5 -9.73 -40.43 -52.29
CA ILE A 5 -9.34 -39.07 -51.88
C ILE A 5 -9.44 -38.90 -50.35
N LEU A 6 -10.43 -39.57 -49.71
CA LEU A 6 -10.63 -39.52 -48.26
C LEU A 6 -9.50 -40.20 -47.48
N HIS A 7 -8.96 -41.30 -47.99
CA HIS A 7 -7.89 -42.05 -47.31
C HIS A 7 -6.55 -41.31 -47.38
N ALA A 8 -6.28 -40.66 -48.52
CA ALA A 8 -5.09 -39.83 -48.68
C ALA A 8 -5.09 -38.62 -47.73
N PHE A 9 -6.25 -38.01 -47.51
CA PHE A 9 -6.39 -36.87 -46.61
C PHE A 9 -6.22 -37.26 -45.13
N ALA A 10 -6.76 -38.42 -44.72
CA ALA A 10 -6.61 -38.94 -43.37
C ALA A 10 -5.15 -39.33 -43.04
N LEU A 11 -4.43 -39.92 -44.00
CA LEU A 11 -3.01 -40.24 -43.85
C LEU A 11 -2.13 -38.99 -43.76
N ALA A 12 -2.43 -37.96 -44.57
CA ALA A 12 -1.70 -36.70 -44.53
C ALA A 12 -1.86 -35.96 -43.18
N LEU A 13 -3.08 -35.97 -42.61
CA LEU A 13 -3.34 -35.36 -41.29
C LEU A 13 -2.76 -36.18 -40.13
N GLY A 14 -2.78 -37.51 -40.22
CA GLY A 14 -2.20 -38.40 -39.19
C GLY A 14 -0.67 -38.33 -39.12
N ALA A 15 0.00 -38.17 -40.27
CA ALA A 15 1.46 -38.04 -40.32
C ALA A 15 1.95 -36.69 -39.76
N GLY A 16 1.18 -35.61 -39.91
CA GLY A 16 1.50 -34.29 -39.35
C GLY A 16 1.50 -34.24 -37.82
N PHE A 17 0.68 -35.07 -37.16
CA PHE A 17 0.61 -35.16 -35.71
C PHE A 17 1.81 -35.88 -35.08
N LEU A 18 2.40 -36.84 -35.80
CA LEU A 18 3.60 -37.57 -35.36
C LEU A 18 4.91 -36.82 -35.71
N ALA A 19 4.87 -35.95 -36.71
CA ALA A 19 6.00 -35.10 -37.10
C ALA A 19 6.07 -33.77 -36.36
N ALA A 20 5.09 -33.46 -35.51
CA ALA A 20 5.17 -32.30 -34.63
C ALA A 20 6.27 -32.54 -33.59
N PRO A 21 7.32 -31.69 -33.53
CA PRO A 21 8.33 -31.81 -32.47
C PRO A 21 7.63 -31.61 -31.12
N GLN A 22 7.64 -32.66 -30.29
CA GLN A 22 6.94 -32.75 -29.01
C GLN A 22 7.67 -32.02 -27.87
N GLU A 23 8.41 -30.96 -28.19
CA GLU A 23 9.24 -30.27 -27.22
C GLU A 23 8.84 -28.80 -27.16
N ALA A 24 7.59 -28.57 -26.71
CA ALA A 24 7.27 -27.31 -26.05
C ALA A 24 8.04 -27.28 -24.73
N GLN A 25 9.34 -26.98 -24.82
CA GLN A 25 10.17 -26.73 -23.66
C GLN A 25 9.64 -25.44 -23.03
N ALA A 26 8.86 -25.58 -21.96
CA ALA A 26 8.62 -24.50 -21.03
C ALA A 26 9.98 -24.15 -20.40
N ARG A 27 10.75 -23.31 -21.09
CA ARG A 27 11.95 -22.72 -20.51
C ARG A 27 11.48 -21.96 -19.28
N PHE A 28 11.95 -22.36 -18.11
CA PHE A 28 11.87 -21.51 -16.94
C PHE A 28 12.66 -20.24 -17.29
N GLY A 29 11.94 -19.19 -17.70
CA GLY A 29 12.53 -17.89 -17.83
C GLY A 29 13.17 -17.55 -16.50
N ALA A 30 14.43 -17.11 -16.51
CA ALA A 30 15.07 -16.50 -15.34
C ALA A 30 14.43 -15.11 -15.04
N GLU A 31 13.12 -15.00 -15.22
CA GLU A 31 12.35 -13.84 -14.85
C GLU A 31 12.31 -13.86 -13.33
N GLN A 32 13.22 -13.06 -12.77
CA GLN A 32 13.34 -12.86 -11.35
C GLN A 32 11.96 -12.40 -10.87
N LEU A 33 11.26 -13.27 -10.15
CA LEU A 33 10.01 -12.91 -9.49
C LEU A 33 10.37 -11.80 -8.49
N GLN A 34 10.21 -10.55 -8.91
CA GLN A 34 10.25 -9.38 -8.04
C GLN A 34 9.03 -9.47 -7.13
N ALA A 35 9.13 -10.27 -6.08
CA ALA A 35 8.17 -10.24 -5.00
C ALA A 35 8.32 -8.88 -4.31
N PRO A 36 7.24 -8.08 -4.17
CA PRO A 36 7.32 -6.84 -3.41
C PRO A 36 7.76 -7.18 -1.98
N THR A 37 8.86 -6.57 -1.54
CA THR A 37 9.36 -6.79 -0.19
C THR A 37 8.33 -6.29 0.82
N LEU A 38 7.96 -7.12 1.79
CA LEU A 38 7.01 -6.80 2.87
C LEU A 38 7.38 -5.53 3.68
N VAL A 39 8.60 -5.02 3.50
CA VAL A 39 9.12 -3.78 4.10
C VAL A 39 8.47 -2.52 3.49
N ASP A 40 7.85 -2.62 2.31
CA ASP A 40 7.21 -1.47 1.64
C ASP A 40 5.80 -1.14 2.15
N ASN A 41 5.29 -1.88 3.15
CA ASN A 41 4.00 -1.59 3.79
C ASN A 41 4.09 -0.42 4.78
N VAL A 42 4.68 0.70 4.36
CA VAL A 42 4.48 1.97 5.06
C VAL A 42 3.05 2.40 4.77
N GLN A 43 2.16 2.32 5.76
CA GLN A 43 0.76 2.78 5.63
C GLN A 43 0.73 4.25 5.23
N CYS A 44 0.59 4.52 3.92
CA CYS A 44 0.44 5.86 3.39
C CYS A 44 -1.00 6.32 3.59
N VAL A 45 -1.20 7.42 4.33
CA VAL A 45 -2.52 8.03 4.46
C VAL A 45 -2.60 9.24 3.53
N THR A 46 -3.57 9.23 2.63
CA THR A 46 -3.93 10.40 1.82
C THR A 46 -4.93 11.27 2.60
N ARG A 47 -4.63 12.56 2.77
CA ARG A 47 -5.53 13.52 3.44
C ARG A 47 -5.75 14.74 2.57
N ARG A 48 -7.01 15.14 2.46
CA ARG A 48 -7.39 16.45 1.93
C ARG A 48 -7.32 17.48 3.05
N ILE A 49 -6.38 18.43 2.94
CA ILE A 49 -6.23 19.53 3.90
C ILE A 49 -6.93 20.75 3.33
N ARG A 50 -7.84 21.32 4.12
CA ARG A 50 -8.44 22.64 3.88
C ARG A 50 -7.63 23.68 4.65
N THR A 51 -7.07 24.65 3.94
CA THR A 51 -6.37 25.78 4.55
C THR A 51 -7.08 27.08 4.18
N VAL A 52 -7.49 27.83 5.19
CA VAL A 52 -8.07 29.16 5.02
C VAL A 52 -6.93 30.17 5.11
N ARG A 53 -6.75 30.98 4.06
CA ARG A 53 -5.74 32.04 4.03
C ARG A 53 -6.26 33.31 4.73
N PRO A 54 -5.37 34.21 5.17
CA PRO A 54 -5.77 35.45 5.85
C PRO A 54 -6.73 36.33 5.05
N ASN A 55 -6.70 36.23 3.71
CA ASN A 55 -7.60 36.92 2.79
C ASN A 55 -8.95 36.19 2.57
N GLY A 56 -9.30 35.22 3.42
CA GLY A 56 -10.55 34.45 3.33
C GLY A 56 -10.57 33.35 2.25
N ARG A 57 -9.54 33.28 1.39
CA ARG A 57 -9.46 32.26 0.33
C ARG A 57 -9.26 30.87 0.93
N VAL A 58 -10.10 29.92 0.52
CA VAL A 58 -9.95 28.50 0.87
C VAL A 58 -9.13 27.80 -0.19
N VAL A 59 -8.07 27.09 0.23
CA VAL A 59 -7.25 26.27 -0.65
C VAL A 59 -7.29 24.83 -0.16
N TYR A 60 -7.51 23.91 -1.10
CA TYR A 60 -7.45 22.47 -0.85
C TYR A 60 -6.13 21.94 -1.37
N ARG A 61 -5.47 21.12 -0.55
CA ARG A 61 -4.31 20.33 -0.97
C ARG A 61 -4.48 18.89 -0.55
N THR A 62 -4.18 17.97 -1.45
CA THR A 62 -4.10 16.55 -1.13
C THR A 62 -2.67 16.25 -0.74
N VAL A 63 -2.46 15.80 0.50
CA VAL A 63 -1.15 15.41 1.00
C VAL A 63 -1.13 13.91 1.18
N ARG A 64 -0.13 13.26 0.58
CA ARG A 64 0.19 11.85 0.82
C ARG A 64 1.30 11.81 1.85
N ASP A 65 1.01 11.30 3.04
CA ASP A 65 2.02 11.13 4.08
C ASP A 65 2.26 9.64 4.26
N CYS A 66 3.48 9.22 3.92
CA CYS A 66 3.97 7.86 4.06
C CYS A 66 5.02 7.88 5.17
N GLY A 67 4.67 7.34 6.34
CA GLY A 67 5.59 7.23 7.45
C GLY A 67 4.92 6.61 8.67
N VAL A 68 5.75 6.00 9.53
CA VAL A 68 5.33 5.57 10.86
C VAL A 68 5.11 6.83 11.71
N ARG A 69 3.92 7.43 11.63
CA ARG A 69 3.57 8.60 12.43
C ARG A 69 3.40 8.16 13.89
N PRO A 70 4.19 8.70 14.85
CA PRO A 70 4.09 8.35 16.29
C PRO A 70 2.88 9.00 16.97
N GLY A 71 1.70 8.97 16.33
CA GLY A 71 0.49 9.61 16.86
C GLY A 71 -0.82 9.18 16.21
N TRP A 72 -0.79 8.22 15.28
CA TRP A 72 -2.00 7.69 14.62
C TRP A 72 -2.45 6.32 15.15
N GLY A 73 -1.87 5.88 16.27
CA GLY A 73 -2.18 4.56 16.87
C GLY A 73 -1.94 4.44 18.37
N ARG A 74 -1.55 5.52 19.06
CA ARG A 74 -1.58 5.54 20.53
C ARG A 74 -2.59 6.56 20.97
N VAL A 75 -3.72 6.05 21.46
CA VAL A 75 -4.44 6.73 22.53
C VAL A 75 -3.47 6.75 23.71
N ASP A 76 -2.53 7.71 23.70
CA ASP A 76 -1.70 7.98 24.86
C ASP A 76 -2.67 8.47 25.92
N ARG A 77 -3.11 7.51 26.74
CA ARG A 77 -3.92 7.73 27.94
C ARG A 77 -3.31 8.80 28.85
N CYS A 78 -2.01 9.05 28.68
CA CYS A 78 -1.21 10.08 29.33
C CYS A 78 -1.15 11.37 28.50
N ARG A 79 -1.73 12.45 29.02
CA ARG A 79 -1.56 13.82 28.49
C ARG A 79 -0.80 14.69 29.48
N THR A 80 0.08 15.55 28.98
CA THR A 80 0.71 16.60 29.81
C THR A 80 -0.29 17.75 29.99
N VAL A 81 -0.63 18.06 31.24
CA VAL A 81 -1.58 19.10 31.62
C VAL A 81 -0.83 20.16 32.42
N ARG A 82 -0.94 21.42 31.99
CA ARG A 82 -0.43 22.56 32.75
C ARG A 82 -1.40 22.88 33.89
N GLU A 83 -0.98 22.58 35.11
CA GLU A 83 -1.77 22.83 36.31
C GLU A 83 -1.38 24.16 36.95
N ARG A 84 -2.39 24.96 37.27
CA ARG A 84 -2.24 26.22 37.99
C ARG A 84 -2.40 25.95 39.49
N VAL A 85 -1.36 26.22 40.28
CA VAL A 85 -1.38 26.07 41.74
C VAL A 85 -1.25 27.45 42.37
N VAL A 86 -2.21 27.83 43.20
CA VAL A 86 -2.16 29.08 43.99
C VAL A 86 -1.54 28.74 45.34
N ARG A 87 -0.44 29.39 45.67
CA ARG A 87 0.22 29.22 46.96
C ARG A 87 -0.45 30.08 48.04
N PRO A 88 -0.33 29.73 49.34
CA PRO A 88 -0.92 30.51 50.44
C PRO A 88 -0.46 31.97 50.49
N ASN A 89 0.72 32.29 49.95
CA ASN A 89 1.24 33.65 49.82
C ASN A 89 0.74 34.42 48.58
N GLY A 90 -0.31 33.93 47.90
CA GLY A 90 -0.89 34.55 46.71
C GLY A 90 -0.14 34.32 45.40
N ARG A 91 1.04 33.69 45.43
CA ARG A 91 1.82 33.40 44.22
C ARG A 91 1.18 32.31 43.38
N VAL A 92 1.01 32.56 42.08
CA VAL A 92 0.58 31.55 41.12
C VAL A 92 1.81 30.86 40.53
N VAL A 93 1.84 29.53 40.60
CA VAL A 93 2.88 28.71 39.99
C VAL A 93 2.23 27.75 39.00
N TYR A 94 2.82 27.64 37.81
CA TYR A 94 2.41 26.66 36.81
C TYR A 94 3.34 25.46 36.88
N ARG A 95 2.76 24.26 36.88
CA ARG A 95 3.51 23.01 36.79
C ARG A 95 2.93 22.13 35.70
N ASP A 96 3.80 21.50 34.92
CA ASP A 96 3.38 20.55 33.91
C ASP A 96 3.31 19.15 34.55
N ILE A 97 2.14 18.53 34.53
CA ILE A 97 1.90 17.21 35.10
C ILE A 97 1.49 16.25 34.00
N ARG A 98 2.12 15.09 33.95
CA ARG A 98 1.69 13.99 33.09
C ARG A 98 0.51 13.26 33.74
N ARG A 99 -0.69 13.40 33.18
CA ARG A 99 -1.92 12.74 33.65
C ARG A 99 -2.32 11.61 32.72
N CYS A 100 -2.20 10.38 33.22
CA CYS A 100 -2.69 9.17 32.58
C CYS A 100 -4.13 8.85 33.03
N ARG A 101 -5.03 8.50 32.12
CA ARG A 101 -6.40 8.03 32.40
C ARG A 101 -6.57 6.56 32.09
#